data_AF-A0A2W0EFK8-F1
#
_entry.id   AF-A0A2W0EFK8-F1
#
_cell.length_a   1.000
_cell.length_b   1.000
_cell.length_c   1.000
_cell.angle_alpha   90.00
_cell.angle_beta   90.00
_cell.angle_gamma   90.00
#
_symmetry.space_group_name_H-M   'P 1'
#
loop_
_entity.id
_entity.type
_entity.pdbx_description
1 polymer ?
#
loop_
_entity_poly.entity_id
_entity_poly.type
_entity_poly.pdbx_seq_one_letter_code
_entity_poly.pdbx_strand_id
1 'polypeptide(L)'
;MENVKRFNSFAEFYPYYLSEHSNSTCRRLHFIGTTLVILILALTIGRGAWMLLWALPLAGYSFAWVGHFFFEKNRPATFQHPFYSLLGDFVMYRDMVLGRVPF
;
A
#
# COMPACT_ATOMS: atom_id res chain seq x y z
N MET A 1 -3.13 4.88 25.45
CA MET A 1 -3.03 5.68 24.22
C MET A 1 -1.77 5.23 23.50
N GLU A 2 -1.89 4.58 22.33
CA GLU A 2 -0.71 4.28 21.51
C GLU A 2 -0.01 5.61 21.18
N ASN A 3 1.26 5.75 21.52
CA ASN A 3 2.07 6.89 21.11
C ASN A 3 2.21 6.82 19.59
N VAL A 4 1.54 7.70 18.86
CA VAL A 4 1.71 7.81 17.41
C VAL A 4 3.16 8.20 17.14
N LYS A 5 3.92 7.28 16.56
CA LYS A 5 5.32 7.50 16.21
C LYS A 5 5.37 8.58 15.13
N ARG A 6 5.95 9.75 15.42
CA ARG A 6 6.08 10.82 14.43
C ARG A 6 7.32 10.60 13.58
N PHE A 7 7.20 10.85 12.28
CA PHE A 7 8.28 10.81 11.31
C PHE A 7 8.44 12.20 10.70
N ASN A 8 9.67 12.70 10.62
CA ASN A 8 9.94 14.04 10.08
C ASN A 8 10.11 14.02 8.56
N SER A 9 10.28 12.83 7.97
CA SER A 9 10.38 12.65 6.53
C SER A 9 9.89 11.28 6.09
N PHE A 10 9.59 11.14 4.79
CA PHE A 10 9.26 9.82 4.22
C PHE A 10 10.45 8.85 4.30
N ALA A 11 11.69 9.35 4.21
CA ALA A 11 12.88 8.50 4.32
C ALA A 11 13.01 7.85 5.71
N GLU A 12 12.55 8.52 6.77
CA GLU A 12 12.45 7.93 8.11
C GLU A 12 11.27 6.95 8.24
N PHE A 13 10.16 7.24 7.55
CA PHE A 13 8.95 6.41 7.58
C PHE A 13 9.13 5.10 6.81
N TYR A 14 9.80 5.10 5.66
CA TYR A 14 9.80 3.97 4.75
C TYR A 14 10.41 2.68 5.34
N PRO A 15 11.52 2.72 6.10
CA PRO A 15 12.01 1.52 6.80
C PRO A 15 11.01 0.98 7.82
N TYR A 16 10.30 1.85 8.54
CA TYR A 16 9.22 1.44 9.45
C TYR A 16 8.07 0.80 8.67
N TYR A 17 7.65 1.42 7.56
CA TYR A 17 6.62 0.87 6.69
C TYR A 17 6.99 -0.52 6.19
N LEU A 18 8.22 -0.75 5.71
CA LEU A 18 8.66 -2.09 5.29
C LEU A 18 8.67 -3.09 6.45
N SER A 19 8.96 -2.65 7.67
CA SER A 19 8.89 -3.53 8.85
C SER A 19 7.47 -3.97 9.20
N GLU A 20 6.46 -3.16 8.85
CA GLU A 20 5.04 -3.53 8.95
C GLU A 20 4.57 -4.49 7.83
N HIS A 21 5.44 -4.79 6.86
CA HIS A 21 5.21 -5.69 5.72
C HIS A 21 6.31 -6.76 5.64
N SER A 22 6.64 -7.38 6.77
CA SER A 22 7.69 -8.39 6.90
C SER A 22 7.36 -9.71 6.16
N ASN A 23 6.09 -10.06 6.06
CA ASN A 23 5.55 -11.25 5.41
C ASN A 23 5.46 -11.06 3.88
N SER A 24 5.99 -12.02 3.12
CA SER A 24 5.91 -12.00 1.66
C SER A 24 4.49 -12.03 1.11
N THR A 25 3.58 -12.74 1.75
CA THR A 25 2.17 -12.78 1.31
C THR A 25 1.51 -11.42 1.49
N CYS A 26 1.81 -10.70 2.59
CA CYS A 26 1.35 -9.33 2.80
C CYS A 26 1.83 -8.41 1.68
N ARG A 27 3.15 -8.41 1.40
CA ARG A 27 3.71 -7.60 0.29
C ARG A 27 3.12 -7.93 -1.06
N ARG A 28 2.90 -9.22 -1.38
CA ARG A 28 2.28 -9.65 -2.64
C ARG A 28 0.83 -9.19 -2.76
N LEU A 29 0.07 -9.20 -1.66
CA LEU A 29 -1.31 -8.70 -1.66
C LEU A 29 -1.33 -7.18 -1.90
N HIS A 30 -0.42 -6.43 -1.26
CA HIS A 30 -0.24 -5.01 -1.58
C HIS A 30 0.16 -4.80 -3.04
N PHE A 31 1.06 -5.62 -3.57
CA PHE A 31 1.48 -5.56 -4.96
C PHE A 31 0.27 -5.73 -5.91
N ILE A 32 -0.56 -6.76 -5.68
CA ILE A 32 -1.77 -7.02 -6.47
C ILE A 32 -2.75 -5.83 -6.36
N GLY A 33 -3.02 -5.35 -5.14
CA GLY A 33 -3.89 -4.21 -4.90
C GLY A 33 -3.43 -2.95 -5.64
N THR A 34 -2.13 -2.62 -5.54
CA THR A 34 -1.52 -1.48 -6.23
C THR A 34 -1.55 -1.64 -7.75
N THR A 35 -1.31 -2.84 -8.29
CA THR A 35 -1.47 -3.11 -9.74
C THR A 35 -2.90 -2.81 -10.18
N LEU A 36 -3.92 -3.28 -9.44
CA LEU A 36 -5.32 -3.03 -9.76
C LEU A 36 -5.65 -1.53 -9.71
N VAL A 37 -5.17 -0.81 -8.70
CA VAL A 37 -5.31 0.65 -8.61
C VAL A 37 -4.73 1.35 -9.86
N ILE A 38 -3.53 0.97 -10.29
CA ILE A 38 -2.88 1.52 -11.49
C ILE A 38 -3.71 1.22 -12.75
N LEU A 39 -4.17 -0.03 -12.91
CA LEU A 39 -4.97 -0.43 -14.07
C LEU A 39 -6.32 0.31 -14.12
N ILE A 40 -7.01 0.43 -12.99
CA ILE A 40 -8.28 1.16 -12.90
C ILE A 40 -8.06 2.65 -13.20
N LEU A 41 -7.01 3.27 -12.68
CA LEU A 41 -6.66 4.66 -12.99
C LEU A 41 -6.40 4.84 -14.49
N ALA A 42 -5.60 3.97 -15.11
CA ALA A 42 -5.31 4.02 -16.54
C ALA A 42 -6.58 3.87 -17.38
N LEU A 43 -7.48 2.95 -17.02
CA LEU A 43 -8.78 2.77 -17.70
C LEU A 43 -9.70 3.98 -17.52
N THR A 44 -9.76 4.54 -16.31
CA THR A 44 -10.55 5.73 -15.99
C THR A 44 -10.15 6.88 -16.90
N ILE A 45 -8.85 7.17 -16.98
CA ILE A 45 -8.30 8.26 -17.79
C ILE A 45 -8.49 7.98 -19.28
N GLY A 46 -8.12 6.77 -19.73
CA GLY A 46 -8.16 6.40 -21.15
C GLY A 46 -9.56 6.32 -21.74
N ARG A 47 -10.58 6.01 -20.94
CA ARG A 47 -11.98 5.90 -21.39
C ARG A 47 -12.88 7.03 -20.92
N GLY A 48 -12.37 8.00 -20.14
CA GLY A 48 -13.18 9.02 -19.47
C GLY A 48 -14.22 8.44 -18.50
N ALA A 49 -13.99 7.22 -18.01
CA ALA A 49 -14.94 6.47 -17.19
C ALA A 49 -14.79 6.83 -15.71
N TRP A 50 -15.04 8.10 -15.37
CA TRP A 50 -14.80 8.67 -14.02
C TRP A 50 -15.47 7.91 -12.87
N MET A 51 -16.56 7.18 -13.15
CA MET A 51 -17.22 6.30 -12.17
C MET A 51 -16.31 5.18 -11.64
N LEU A 52 -15.27 4.79 -12.39
CA LEU A 52 -14.30 3.77 -11.95
C LEU A 52 -13.41 4.25 -10.79
N LEU A 53 -13.34 5.57 -10.53
CA LEU A 53 -12.59 6.09 -9.37
C LEU A 53 -13.12 5.54 -8.03
N TRP A 54 -14.42 5.24 -7.95
CA TRP A 54 -15.03 4.62 -6.77
C TRP A 54 -14.49 3.21 -6.48
N ALA A 55 -13.93 2.53 -7.48
CA ALA A 55 -13.34 1.21 -7.30
C ALA A 55 -11.91 1.26 -6.72
N LEU A 56 -11.23 2.42 -6.72
CA LEU A 56 -9.84 2.52 -6.27
C LEU A 56 -9.66 2.17 -4.77
N PRO A 57 -10.47 2.71 -3.84
CA PRO A 57 -10.31 2.37 -2.42
C PRO A 57 -10.62 0.89 -2.17
N LEU A 58 -11.61 0.33 -2.90
CA LEU A 58 -11.96 -1.08 -2.78
C LEU A 58 -10.81 -1.97 -3.26
N ALA A 59 -10.22 -1.67 -4.41
CA ALA A 59 -9.11 -2.43 -4.97
C ALA A 59 -7.84 -2.33 -4.10
N GLY A 60 -7.51 -1.15 -3.59
CA GLY A 60 -6.34 -0.98 -2.72
C GLY A 60 -6.53 -1.63 -1.34
N TYR A 61 -7.60 -1.24 -0.61
CA TYR A 61 -7.74 -1.63 0.79
C TYR A 61 -8.14 -3.09 1.00
N SER A 62 -8.90 -3.70 0.10
CA SER A 62 -9.31 -5.10 0.28
C SER A 62 -8.10 -6.04 0.38
N PHE A 63 -7.16 -5.95 -0.55
CA PHE A 63 -5.96 -6.78 -0.55
C PHE A 63 -5.00 -6.38 0.58
N ALA A 64 -4.78 -5.07 0.78
CA ALA A 64 -3.90 -4.57 1.84
C ALA A 64 -4.34 -5.02 3.24
N TRP A 65 -5.63 -4.90 3.55
CA TRP A 65 -6.17 -5.30 4.84
C TRP A 65 -6.13 -6.82 5.04
N VAL A 66 -6.33 -7.61 3.98
CA VAL A 66 -6.14 -9.06 4.07
C VAL A 66 -4.68 -9.38 4.42
N GLY A 67 -3.71 -8.69 3.79
CA GLY A 67 -2.29 -8.78 4.13
C GLY A 67 -2.03 -8.50 5.61
N HIS A 68 -2.45 -7.33 6.07
CA HIS A 68 -2.21 -6.88 7.43
C HIS A 68 -2.91 -7.74 8.49
N PHE A 69 -4.20 -8.03 8.34
CA PHE A 69 -4.96 -8.68 9.42
C PHE A 69 -4.75 -10.19 9.49
N PHE A 70 -4.51 -10.87 8.37
CA PHE A 70 -4.37 -12.33 8.35
C PHE A 70 -2.91 -12.79 8.36
N PHE A 71 -2.00 -12.06 7.72
CA PHE A 71 -0.60 -12.48 7.57
C PHE A 71 0.35 -11.77 8.52
N GLU A 72 0.33 -10.43 8.59
CA GLU A 72 1.16 -9.68 9.54
C GLU A 72 0.59 -9.69 10.96
N LYS A 73 -0.74 -9.73 11.07
CA LYS A 73 -1.50 -9.57 12.32
C LYS A 73 -1.21 -8.24 13.03
N ASN A 74 -1.00 -7.18 12.25
CA ASN A 74 -0.83 -5.80 12.73
C ASN A 74 -1.98 -4.90 12.25
N ARG A 75 -1.98 -3.65 12.72
CA ARG A 75 -2.89 -2.62 12.20
C ARG A 75 -2.15 -1.83 11.11
N PRO A 76 -2.78 -1.59 9.95
CA PRO A 76 -2.19 -0.78 8.89
C PRO A 76 -1.70 0.59 9.39
N ALA A 77 -0.46 0.94 9.01
CA ALA A 77 0.11 2.25 9.29
C ALA A 77 -0.72 3.40 8.71
N THR A 78 -1.55 3.12 7.69
CA THR A 78 -2.47 4.08 7.06
C THR A 78 -3.39 4.78 8.06
N PHE A 79 -3.74 4.12 9.17
CA PHE A 79 -4.56 4.74 10.21
C PHE A 79 -3.85 5.89 10.95
N GLN A 80 -2.51 5.87 11.01
CA GLN A 80 -1.70 6.87 11.68
C GLN A 80 -1.03 7.84 10.67
N HIS A 81 -0.62 7.32 9.51
CA HIS A 81 0.13 8.04 8.50
C HIS A 81 -0.46 7.78 7.09
N PRO A 82 -1.66 8.29 6.77
CA PRO A 82 -2.38 7.90 5.56
C PRO A 82 -1.62 8.25 4.27
N PHE A 83 -1.09 9.47 4.17
CA PHE A 83 -0.37 9.90 2.97
C PHE A 83 0.98 9.19 2.78
N TYR A 84 1.73 8.98 3.87
CA TYR A 84 2.99 8.25 3.80
C TYR A 84 2.77 6.76 3.52
N SER A 85 1.69 6.16 4.03
CA SER A 85 1.36 4.76 3.74
C SER A 85 0.97 4.58 2.29
N LEU A 86 0.14 5.49 1.74
CA LEU A 86 -0.19 5.48 0.32
C LEU A 86 1.06 5.63 -0.56
N LEU A 87 1.95 6.57 -0.23
CA LEU A 87 3.24 6.71 -0.93
C LEU A 87 4.09 5.44 -0.76
N GLY A 88 4.09 4.85 0.43
CA GLY A 88 4.74 3.59 0.75
C GLY A 88 4.30 2.45 -0.15
N ASP A 89 3.00 2.32 -0.43
CA ASP A 89 2.46 1.28 -1.33
C ASP A 89 3.08 1.38 -2.74
N PHE A 90 3.16 2.59 -3.31
CA PHE A 90 3.76 2.79 -4.64
C PHE A 90 5.29 2.62 -4.63
N VAL A 91 5.98 3.07 -3.57
CA VAL A 91 7.43 2.93 -3.44
C VAL A 91 7.82 1.47 -3.24
N MET A 92 7.10 0.73 -2.38
CA MET A 92 7.28 -0.71 -2.21
C MET A 92 6.96 -1.46 -3.49
N TYR A 93 5.87 -1.13 -4.19
CA TYR A 93 5.56 -1.70 -5.50
C TYR A 93 6.73 -1.55 -6.49
N ARG A 94 7.25 -0.33 -6.63
CA ARG A 94 8.43 -0.05 -7.48
C ARG A 94 9.65 -0.87 -7.03
N ASP A 95 9.93 -0.88 -5.74
CA ASP A 95 11.11 -1.57 -5.20
C ASP A 95 11.00 -3.09 -5.35
N MET A 96 9.79 -3.66 -5.31
CA MET A 96 9.54 -5.07 -5.65
C MET A 96 9.78 -5.34 -7.14
N VAL A 97 9.28 -4.48 -8.04
CA VAL A 97 9.55 -4.60 -9.48
C VAL A 97 11.05 -4.51 -9.79
N LEU A 98 11.78 -3.64 -9.09
CA LEU A 98 13.23 -3.46 -9.25
C LEU A 98 14.06 -4.51 -8.51
N GLY A 99 13.44 -5.47 -7.81
CA GLY A 99 14.13 -6.52 -7.05
C GLY A 99 14.86 -6.03 -5.79
N ARG A 100 14.57 -4.81 -5.32
CA ARG A 100 15.13 -4.23 -4.09
C ARG A 100 14.40 -4.70 -2.83
N VAL A 101 13.11 -5.06 -2.98
CA VAL A 101 12.29 -5.68 -1.95
C VAL A 101 11.82 -7.04 -2.48
N PRO A 102 11.92 -8.13 -1.70
CA PRO A 102 11.48 -9.44 -2.17
C PRO A 102 9.95 -9.53 -2.29
N PHE A 103 9.49 -10.34 -3.24
CA PHE A 103 8.08 -10.73 -3.36
C PHE A 103 7.61 -11.55 -2.16
#